data_AF-A0A925LPJ6-F1
#
_entry.id   AF-A0A925LPJ6-F1
#
_cell.length_a   1.000
_cell.length_b   1.000
_cell.length_c   1.000
_cell.angle_alpha   90.00
_cell.angle_beta   90.00
_cell.angle_gamma   90.00
#
_symmetry.space_group_name_H-M   'P 1'
#
loop_
_entity.id
_entity.type
_entity.pdbx_description
1 polymer ?
#
loop_
_entity_poly.entity_id
_entity_poly.type
_entity_poly.pdbx_seq_one_letter_code
_entity_poly.pdbx_strand_id
1 'polypeptide(L)' 'MTGSPAFPLQIFYDGSCSVCATEVERYGRQDRAKRLVLVDISAPAFDPAPFGITL' A
#
# COMPACT_ATOMS: atom_id res chain seq x y z
N MET A 1 -5.27 12.73 20.35
CA MET A 1 -5.32 11.26 20.31
C MET A 1 -4.10 10.78 19.55
N THR A 2 -3.06 10.31 20.23
CA THR A 2 -1.85 9.76 19.59
C THR A 2 -1.75 8.29 19.95
N GLY A 3 -2.57 7.48 19.28
CA GLY A 3 -2.40 6.03 19.29
C GLY A 3 -1.29 5.67 18.31
N SER A 4 -0.37 4.80 18.70
CA SER A 4 0.55 4.20 17.75
C SER A 4 -0.25 3.42 16.69
N PRO A 5 0.15 3.46 15.41
CA PRO A 5 -0.54 2.71 14.37
C PRO A 5 -0.52 1.22 14.69
N ALA A 6 -1.64 0.54 14.44
CA ALA A 6 -1.70 -0.90 14.45
C ALA A 6 -1.03 -1.45 13.20
N PHE A 7 -0.16 -2.45 13.37
CA PHE A 7 0.56 -3.10 12.28
C PHE A 7 0.00 -4.50 12.00
N PRO A 8 0.11 -5.00 10.76
CA PRO A 8 0.73 -4.35 9.62
C PRO A 8 -0.15 -3.27 8.97
N LEU A 9 0.47 -2.23 8.43
CA LEU A 9 -0.22 -1.18 7.67
C LEU A 9 -0.37 -1.61 6.21
N GLN A 10 -1.59 -1.50 5.67
CA GLN A 10 -1.82 -1.64 4.24
C GLN A 10 -1.60 -0.29 3.54
N ILE A 11 -0.70 -0.28 2.55
CA ILE A 11 -0.38 0.89 1.73
C ILE A 11 -0.85 0.60 0.31
N PHE A 12 -1.92 1.26 -0.11
CA PHE A 12 -2.43 1.22 -1.47
C PHE A 12 -1.67 2.22 -2.32
N TYR A 13 -1.20 1.79 -3.49
CA TYR A 13 -0.47 2.64 -4.43
C TYR A 13 -0.79 2.28 -5.87
N ASP A 14 -0.64 3.24 -6.78
CA ASP A 14 -0.76 3.02 -8.22
C ASP A 14 0.61 2.65 -8.82
N GLY A 15 0.76 1.39 -9.23
CA GLY A 15 1.96 0.90 -9.90
C GLY A 15 2.18 1.47 -11.31
N SER A 16 1.16 2.04 -11.94
CA SER A 16 1.26 2.73 -13.24
C SER A 16 1.80 4.16 -13.10
N CYS A 17 1.84 4.71 -11.87
CA CYS A 17 2.45 5.99 -11.57
C CYS A 17 3.91 5.82 -11.10
N SER A 18 4.86 6.32 -11.89
CA SER A 18 6.30 6.17 -11.61
C SER A 18 6.74 6.75 -10.26
N VAL A 19 6.12 7.84 -9.82
CA VAL A 19 6.39 8.46 -8.51
C VAL A 19 5.88 7.57 -7.38
N CYS A 20 4.62 7.11 -7.48
CA CYS A 20 4.01 6.26 -6.46
C CYS A 20 4.77 4.93 -6.31
N ALA A 21 5.10 4.28 -7.43
CA ALA A 21 5.83 3.02 -7.42
C ALA A 21 7.22 3.15 -6.78
N THR A 22 7.97 4.21 -7.13
CA THR A 22 9.32 4.45 -6.59
C THR A 22 9.30 4.71 -5.09
N GLU A 23 8.35 5.51 -4.60
CA GLU A 23 8.22 5.82 -3.17
C GLU A 23 7.84 4.58 -2.36
N VAL A 24 6.89 3.79 -2.84
CA VAL A 24 6.41 2.60 -2.14
C VAL A 24 7.45 1.48 -2.12
N GLU A 25 8.22 1.34 -3.21
CA GLU A 25 9.38 0.43 -3.22
C GLU A 25 10.41 0.82 -2.16
N ARG A 26 10.68 2.13 -1.99
CA ARG A 26 11.58 2.63 -0.95
C ARG A 26 11.07 2.27 0.45
N TYR A 27 9.76 2.37 0.72
CA TYR A 27 9.19 1.95 2.00
C TYR A 27 9.36 0.44 2.24
N GLY A 28 9.09 -0.39 1.22
CA GLY A 28 9.27 -1.84 1.31
C GLY A 28 10.73 -2.24 1.60
N ARG A 29 11.70 -1.56 0.97
CA ARG A 29 13.14 -1.79 1.23
C ARG A 29 13.55 -1.43 2.67
N GLN A 30 12.88 -0.46 3.29
CA GLN A 30 13.12 -0.05 4.68
C GLN A 30 12.36 -0.91 5.70
N ASP A 31 11.32 -1.64 5.28
CA ASP A 31 10.47 -2.45 6.15
C ASP A 31 11.11 -3.79 6.57
N ARG A 32 12.16 -3.70 7.39
CA ARG A 32 12.87 -4.87 7.92
C ARG A 32 12.00 -5.74 8.84
N ALA A 33 10.96 -5.18 9.42
CA ALA A 33 10.08 -5.84 10.38
C ALA A 33 8.79 -6.40 9.77
N LYS A 34 8.64 -6.36 8.43
CA LYS A 34 7.44 -6.82 7.71
C LYS A 34 6.14 -6.20 8.26
N ARG A 35 6.20 -4.90 8.56
CA ARG A 35 5.10 -4.11 9.10
C ARG A 35 4.25 -3.47 8.01
N LEU A 36 4.65 -3.53 6.74
CA LEU A 36 3.94 -2.94 5.62
C LEU A 36 3.41 -4.03 4.68
N VAL A 37 2.19 -3.84 4.21
CA VAL A 37 1.55 -4.63 3.15
C VAL A 37 1.32 -3.67 1.99
N LEU A 38 2.12 -3.80 0.94
CA LEU A 38 2.05 -2.94 -0.24
C LEU A 38 1.04 -3.54 -1.22
N VAL A 39 0.04 -2.75 -1.63
CA VAL A 39 -1.07 -3.19 -2.50
C VAL A 39 -1.11 -2.30 -3.73
N ASP A 40 -0.81 -2.87 -4.90
CA ASP A 40 -0.90 -2.18 -6.19
C ASP A 40 -2.36 -2.16 -6.68
N ILE A 41 -2.95 -0.98 -6.73
CA ILE A 41 -4.34 -0.79 -7.18
C ILE A 41 -4.47 -0.75 -8.71
N SER A 42 -3.34 -0.63 -9.43
CA SER A 42 -3.31 -0.68 -10.89
C SER A 42 -3.22 -2.12 -11.43
N ALA A 43 -2.96 -3.09 -10.55
CA ALA A 43 -2.93 -4.49 -10.91
C ALA A 43 -4.32 -4.96 -11.39
N PRO A 44 -4.43 -5.71 -12.51
CA PRO A 44 -5.71 -6.21 -13.02
C PRO A 44 -6.48 -7.11 -12.04
N ALA A 45 -5.80 -7.64 -11.03
CA ALA A 45 -6.37 -8.51 -10.01
C ALA A 45 -6.83 -7.75 -8.75
N PHE A 46 -6.68 -6.42 -8.69
CA PHE A 46 -7.12 -5.65 -7.54
C PHE A 46 -8.65 -5.53 -7.52
N ASP A 47 -9.26 -5.95 -6.41
CA ASP A 47 -10.70 -5.82 -6.17
C ASP A 47 -10.95 -4.72 -5.13
N PRO A 48 -11.58 -3.59 -5.51
CA PRO A 48 -11.92 -2.53 -4.57
C PRO A 48 -13.19 -2.82 -3.75
N ALA A 49 -13.99 -3.83 -4.12
CA ALA A 49 -15.28 -4.11 -3.48
C ALA A 49 -15.21 -4.32 -1.96
N PRO A 50 -14.19 -5.01 -1.39
CA PRO A 50 -14.05 -5.16 0.06
C PRO A 50 -13.86 -3.84 0.81
N PHE A 51 -13.44 -2.77 0.13
CA PHE A 51 -13.21 -1.45 0.70
C PHE A 51 -14.40 -0.50 0.50
N GLY A 52 -15.44 -0.93 -0.22
CA GLY A 52 -16.64 -0.12 -0.49
C GLY A 52 -16.38 1.09 -1.39
N ILE A 53 -15.33 1.04 -2.22
CA ILE A 53 -14.97 2.11 -3.17
C ILE A 53 -15.04 1.61 -4.61
N THR A 54 -15.11 2.54 -5.56
CA THR A 54 -15.00 2.28 -7.00
C THR A 54 -13.72 2.95 -7.53
N LEU A 55 -12.96 2.25 -8.39
CA LEU A 55 -11.76 2.77 -9.06
C LEU A 55 -12.09 3.52 -10.35
#